data_AF-A0AAN7UVP9-F1
#
_entry.id   AF-A0AAN7UVP9-F1
#
_cell.length_a   1.000
_cell.length_b   1.000
_cell.length_c   1.000
_cell.angle_alpha   90.00
_cell.angle_beta   90.00
_cell.angle_gamma   90.00
#
_symmetry.space_group_name_H-M   'P 1'
#
loop_
_entity.id
_entity.type
_entity.pdbx_description
1 polymer ?
#
loop_
_entity_poly.entity_id
_entity_poly.type
_entity_poly.pdbx_seq_one_letter_code
_entity_poly.pdbx_strand_id
1 'polypeptide(L)'
;MPSTDRMSAFTMKGSTVPEHPRRRVVWPLISSVAAVLLLLFIQFSAVDIASIFPFRLVSGPRTPISNTAALETCAWKTLQSHTSLLDVPPIARSDFIARQRVLASALRAARIDAFVAEPSASSSYYANIPAAFHLSERPFLMILDSDASFSYLVPQFETGRINVKSQHMVFDGDVEKAAIPWAEEENPYAVLARRLGTSKRVMVDEHLRHMIAGGLEAVGIQVKPMSDEVRQLRTVKTESEIAILKGINGFTRQLVRSLQGCLHVGLTQEDVGEPCLRGRALERGFWAIALFGPWAAYPHGGKSGAVLHENEFVLIDIGSQLHGYGSDVTRTILPPGGVVSDELMEIWQTVRREQTAGFEKMRPNETCRSADAASRVPVKEQGYGPYYTHRLGHGLGLEVHEHPYLNGANHERLAAGVVVTNEPGIYVTTEQARELGKSEGFGVRLEDPILVTEHGGVPLTGRRAESPWDP
;
A
#
# COMPACT_ATOMS: atom_id res chain seq x y z
N MET A 1 16.08 4.32 -82.98
CA MET A 1 17.36 4.82 -83.52
C MET A 1 18.32 4.96 -82.35
N PRO A 2 19.56 4.44 -82.47
CA PRO A 2 19.88 3.04 -82.15
C PRO A 2 20.97 2.98 -81.05
N SER A 3 21.40 1.84 -80.47
CA SER A 3 21.74 0.52 -81.01
C SER A 3 21.92 -0.48 -79.82
N THR A 4 21.18 -1.59 -79.72
CA THR A 4 21.55 -2.99 -80.14
C THR A 4 22.87 -3.48 -79.54
N ASP A 5 23.10 -4.72 -79.12
CA ASP A 5 22.35 -5.99 -79.03
C ASP A 5 23.35 -7.00 -78.39
N ARG A 6 22.86 -8.03 -77.70
CA ARG A 6 23.08 -9.47 -78.01
C ARG A 6 23.09 -10.37 -76.77
N MET A 7 22.08 -11.23 -76.76
CA MET A 7 22.03 -12.54 -76.11
C MET A 7 23.06 -13.51 -76.71
N SER A 8 23.50 -14.49 -75.91
CA SER A 8 23.58 -15.89 -76.35
C SER A 8 23.73 -16.84 -75.16
N ALA A 9 22.80 -17.80 -75.08
CA ALA A 9 22.89 -19.03 -74.31
C ALA A 9 23.59 -20.12 -75.14
N PHE A 10 24.29 -21.09 -74.53
CA PHE A 10 24.08 -22.55 -74.69
C PHE A 10 25.17 -23.45 -74.03
N THR A 11 24.68 -24.45 -73.27
CA THR A 11 25.08 -25.89 -73.14
C THR A 11 26.31 -26.44 -72.40
N MET A 12 26.01 -27.63 -71.82
CA MET A 12 26.74 -28.56 -70.94
C MET A 12 27.83 -29.43 -71.58
N LYS A 13 28.74 -29.92 -70.71
CA LYS A 13 29.34 -31.29 -70.52
C LYS A 13 30.79 -31.10 -70.03
N GLY A 14 31.38 -31.82 -69.07
CA GLY A 14 31.03 -32.94 -68.20
C GLY A 14 32.31 -33.43 -67.47
N SER A 15 32.13 -34.29 -66.45
CA SER A 15 33.14 -35.17 -65.76
C SER A 15 34.27 -34.47 -64.97
N THR A 16 34.67 -34.84 -63.75
CA THR A 16 34.97 -36.17 -63.17
C THR A 16 34.94 -36.18 -61.63
N VAL A 17 34.59 -37.33 -61.04
CA VAL A 17 34.74 -37.72 -59.61
C VAL A 17 36.20 -38.16 -59.33
N PRO A 18 36.76 -37.94 -58.11
CA PRO A 18 37.05 -39.08 -57.24
C PRO A 18 36.76 -38.87 -55.73
N GLU A 19 36.72 -40.00 -55.04
CA GLU A 19 36.24 -40.32 -53.69
C GLU A 19 37.18 -39.95 -52.51
N HIS A 20 36.55 -39.77 -51.32
CA HIS A 20 36.91 -40.16 -49.94
C HIS A 20 38.39 -40.21 -49.42
N PRO A 21 38.65 -39.83 -48.14
CA PRO A 21 38.24 -40.67 -47.01
C PRO A 21 37.79 -39.96 -45.71
N ARG A 22 36.84 -40.62 -45.03
CA ARG A 22 36.47 -40.38 -43.63
C ARG A 22 37.63 -40.79 -42.72
N ARG A 23 38.10 -39.91 -41.83
CA ARG A 23 38.99 -40.26 -40.72
C ARG A 23 38.19 -40.49 -39.44
N ARG A 24 38.32 -41.70 -38.89
CA ARG A 24 38.05 -42.05 -37.49
C ARG A 24 39.37 -41.95 -36.73
N VAL A 25 39.42 -41.24 -35.61
CA VAL A 25 40.35 -41.43 -34.46
C VAL A 25 39.61 -40.88 -33.23
N VAL A 26 39.00 -41.72 -32.39
CA VAL A 26 39.54 -42.38 -31.16
C VAL A 26 39.73 -41.39 -30.01
N TRP A 27 38.80 -41.45 -29.04
CA TRP A 27 38.96 -40.95 -27.68
C TRP A 27 39.58 -42.06 -26.82
N PRO A 28 40.56 -41.79 -25.95
CA PRO A 28 41.11 -42.81 -25.06
C PRO A 28 40.23 -43.01 -23.82
N LEU A 29 40.14 -44.27 -23.40
CA LEU A 29 39.65 -44.71 -22.10
C LEU A 29 40.53 -44.16 -20.97
N ILE A 30 39.91 -43.60 -19.93
CA ILE A 30 40.29 -43.88 -18.54
C ILE A 30 39.00 -44.25 -17.80
N SER A 31 38.88 -45.56 -17.55
CA SER A 31 37.90 -46.18 -16.67
C SER A 31 38.28 -45.99 -15.20
N SER A 32 37.27 -46.20 -14.34
CA SER A 32 37.40 -46.75 -12.97
C SER A 32 37.48 -45.76 -11.80
N VAL A 33 36.38 -45.03 -11.51
CA VAL A 33 35.92 -44.77 -10.11
C VAL A 33 34.38 -44.60 -10.02
N ALA A 34 33.68 -44.10 -11.03
CA ALA A 34 32.27 -43.69 -10.86
C ALA A 34 31.20 -44.80 -10.98
N ALA A 35 31.53 -46.01 -11.42
CA ALA A 35 30.56 -47.08 -11.70
C ALA A 35 30.25 -48.00 -10.51
N VAL A 36 30.82 -47.76 -9.32
CA VAL A 36 30.61 -48.60 -8.12
C VAL A 36 29.56 -48.02 -7.15
N LEU A 37 29.11 -46.78 -7.33
CA LEU A 37 28.13 -46.15 -6.41
C LEU A 37 26.67 -46.18 -6.89
N LEU A 38 26.39 -46.65 -8.11
CA LEU A 38 25.02 -46.67 -8.67
C LEU A 38 24.34 -48.05 -8.67
N LEU A 39 24.95 -49.06 -8.04
CA LEU A 39 24.43 -50.43 -7.97
C LEU A 39 24.06 -50.90 -6.55
N LEU A 40 23.95 -49.98 -5.59
CA LEU A 40 23.57 -50.29 -4.20
C LEU A 40 22.24 -49.68 -3.72
N PHE A 41 21.39 -49.15 -4.63
CA PHE A 41 20.08 -48.59 -4.25
C PHE A 41 18.88 -49.10 -5.06
N ILE A 42 19.04 -50.21 -5.77
CA ILE A 42 17.92 -50.90 -6.43
C ILE A 42 18.00 -52.39 -6.10
N GLN A 43 17.69 -52.74 -4.85
CA GLN A 43 17.19 -54.07 -4.46
C GLN A 43 16.84 -54.03 -2.97
N PHE A 44 15.66 -53.54 -2.62
CA PHE A 44 14.88 -53.99 -1.45
C PHE A 44 13.46 -53.45 -1.63
N SER A 45 12.62 -54.24 -2.30
CA SER A 45 11.18 -54.06 -2.34
C SER A 45 10.54 -55.40 -2.04
N ALA A 46 9.44 -55.35 -1.29
CA ALA A 46 8.58 -56.44 -0.88
C ALA A 46 9.06 -57.28 0.32
N VAL A 47 8.69 -56.82 1.53
CA VAL A 47 8.20 -57.71 2.59
C VAL A 47 7.00 -57.03 3.25
N ASP A 48 5.91 -57.78 3.33
CA ASP A 48 4.63 -57.46 3.96
C ASP A 48 4.74 -56.94 5.39
N ILE A 49 4.09 -55.81 5.67
CA ILE A 49 3.68 -55.41 7.03
C ILE A 49 2.20 -55.05 6.99
N ALA A 50 1.37 -56.04 6.65
CA ALA A 50 -0.07 -56.02 6.85
C ALA A 50 -0.44 -57.05 7.93
N SER A 51 0.21 -56.99 9.10
CA SER A 51 -0.09 -57.78 10.29
C SER A 51 0.80 -57.30 11.44
N ILE A 52 0.44 -56.21 12.12
CA ILE A 52 0.77 -55.82 13.51
C ILE A 52 0.23 -54.39 13.64
N PHE A 53 -0.97 -54.24 14.20
CA PHE A 53 -1.55 -53.08 14.93
C PHE A 53 -3.08 -53.11 14.75
N PRO A 54 -3.87 -53.22 15.82
CA PRO A 54 -5.32 -53.20 15.72
C PRO A 54 -5.77 -51.79 15.34
N PHE A 55 -6.64 -51.68 14.34
CA PHE A 55 -7.32 -50.45 13.96
C PHE A 55 -8.22 -50.01 15.13
N ARG A 56 -7.68 -49.18 16.04
CA ARG A 56 -8.49 -48.33 16.91
C ARG A 56 -8.73 -47.03 16.16
N LEU A 57 -10.01 -46.74 15.88
CA LEU A 57 -10.48 -45.38 15.64
C LEU A 57 -10.21 -44.56 16.92
N VAL A 58 -8.98 -44.07 17.03
CA VAL A 58 -8.64 -43.00 17.96
C VAL A 58 -9.08 -41.73 17.25
N SER A 59 -10.18 -41.14 17.71
CA SER A 59 -10.45 -39.72 17.49
C SER A 59 -9.18 -38.97 17.89
N GLY A 60 -8.42 -38.49 16.90
CA GLY A 60 -7.21 -37.72 17.14
C GLY A 60 -7.54 -36.54 18.08
N PRO A 61 -6.59 -36.10 18.92
CA PRO A 61 -6.82 -34.92 19.73
C PRO A 61 -7.19 -33.79 18.78
N ARG A 62 -8.39 -33.21 18.96
CA ARG A 62 -8.72 -31.93 18.34
C ARG A 62 -7.61 -31.00 18.80
N THR A 63 -6.72 -30.60 17.90
CA THR A 63 -5.80 -29.51 18.17
C THR A 63 -6.66 -28.34 18.66
N PRO A 64 -6.38 -27.77 19.85
CA PRO A 64 -7.13 -26.60 20.28
C PRO A 64 -6.98 -25.54 19.18
N ILE A 65 -8.12 -25.03 18.72
CA ILE A 65 -8.15 -23.90 17.79
C ILE A 65 -7.40 -22.78 18.50
N SER A 66 -6.38 -22.18 17.86
CA SER A 66 -5.70 -21.02 18.43
C SER A 66 -6.73 -19.92 18.70
N ASN A 67 -6.53 -19.12 19.75
CA ASN A 67 -7.40 -17.98 20.08
C ASN A 67 -7.63 -17.09 18.84
N THR A 68 -6.58 -16.85 18.05
CA THR A 68 -6.64 -16.16 16.75
C THR A 68 -7.67 -16.78 15.79
N ALA A 69 -7.62 -18.10 15.56
CA ALA A 69 -8.52 -18.77 14.62
C ALA A 69 -9.97 -18.82 15.13
N ALA A 70 -10.16 -18.88 16.45
CA ALA A 70 -11.48 -18.78 17.08
C ALA A 70 -12.06 -17.37 16.93
N LEU A 71 -11.26 -16.32 17.19
CA LEU A 71 -11.65 -14.92 17.03
C LEU A 71 -12.01 -14.60 15.57
N GLU A 72 -11.18 -15.04 14.62
CA GLU A 72 -11.43 -14.89 13.18
C GLU A 72 -12.75 -15.56 12.77
N THR A 73 -12.96 -16.81 13.20
CA THR A 73 -14.20 -17.54 12.90
C THR A 73 -15.42 -16.85 13.51
N CYS A 74 -15.28 -16.27 14.69
CA CYS A 74 -16.34 -15.51 15.34
C CYS A 74 -16.66 -14.22 14.57
N ALA A 75 -15.66 -13.38 14.29
CA ALA A 75 -15.82 -12.11 13.60
C ALA A 75 -16.35 -12.30 12.17
N TRP A 76 -15.90 -13.35 11.47
CA TRP A 76 -16.36 -13.62 10.10
C TRP A 76 -17.87 -13.87 10.00
N LYS A 77 -18.50 -14.45 11.03
CA LYS A 77 -19.95 -14.77 11.01
C LYS A 77 -20.82 -13.55 10.72
N THR A 78 -20.45 -12.40 11.29
CA THR A 78 -21.12 -11.11 11.07
C THR A 78 -20.54 -10.38 9.87
N LEU A 79 -19.20 -10.36 9.74
CA LEU A 79 -18.50 -9.57 8.73
C LEU A 79 -18.84 -10.00 7.30
N GLN A 80 -19.06 -11.29 7.05
CA GLN A 80 -19.36 -11.81 5.71
C GLN A 80 -20.59 -11.17 5.06
N SER A 81 -21.54 -10.66 5.86
CA SER A 81 -22.74 -9.98 5.34
C SER A 81 -22.47 -8.57 4.81
N HIS A 82 -21.26 -8.05 5.06
CA HIS A 82 -20.81 -6.72 4.68
C HIS A 82 -19.80 -6.71 3.52
N THR A 83 -19.49 -7.87 2.92
CA THR A 83 -18.54 -7.96 1.79
C THR A 83 -18.98 -7.16 0.57
N SER A 84 -20.29 -6.89 0.41
CA SER A 84 -20.81 -6.04 -0.65
C SER A 84 -20.35 -4.57 -0.57
N LEU A 85 -19.82 -4.13 0.59
CA LEU A 85 -19.14 -2.83 0.69
C LEU A 85 -17.85 -2.77 -0.15
N LEU A 86 -17.29 -3.93 -0.51
CA LEU A 86 -16.11 -4.06 -1.36
C LEU A 86 -16.46 -4.21 -2.84
N ASP A 87 -17.74 -4.30 -3.20
CA ASP A 87 -18.24 -4.40 -4.58
C ASP A 87 -18.21 -3.03 -5.30
N VAL A 88 -17.03 -2.39 -5.28
CA VAL A 88 -16.77 -1.11 -5.94
C VAL A 88 -15.86 -1.36 -7.15
N PRO A 89 -16.20 -0.85 -8.35
CA PRO A 89 -15.34 -1.04 -9.52
C PRO A 89 -13.98 -0.37 -9.35
N PRO A 90 -12.90 -0.91 -9.93
CA PRO A 90 -11.61 -0.23 -9.99
C PRO A 90 -11.71 1.05 -10.83
N ILE A 91 -10.73 1.94 -10.67
CA ILE A 91 -10.60 3.15 -11.49
C ILE A 91 -10.57 2.76 -12.98
N ALA A 92 -11.39 3.44 -13.79
CA ALA A 92 -11.51 3.12 -15.20
C ALA A 92 -10.26 3.56 -15.97
N ARG A 93 -9.93 2.86 -17.05
CA ARG A 93 -8.82 3.24 -17.93
C ARG A 93 -8.93 4.70 -18.40
N SER A 94 -10.15 5.17 -18.70
CA SER A 94 -10.40 6.55 -19.12
C SER A 94 -9.96 7.58 -18.08
N ASP A 95 -10.09 7.26 -16.80
CA ASP A 95 -9.76 8.17 -15.70
C ASP A 95 -8.24 8.36 -15.58
N PHE A 96 -7.46 7.29 -15.74
CA PHE A 96 -6.00 7.38 -15.83
C PHE A 96 -5.55 8.28 -16.99
N ILE A 97 -6.14 8.11 -18.18
CA ILE A 97 -5.82 8.96 -19.34
C ILE A 97 -6.22 10.42 -19.09
N ALA A 98 -7.34 10.67 -18.41
CA ALA A 98 -7.74 12.01 -18.01
C ALA A 98 -6.72 12.63 -17.02
N ARG A 99 -6.29 11.88 -16.00
CA ARG A 99 -5.25 12.31 -15.05
C ARG A 99 -3.93 12.66 -15.75
N GLN A 100 -3.50 11.86 -16.71
CA GLN A 100 -2.31 12.13 -17.53
C GLN A 100 -2.45 13.47 -18.28
N ARG A 101 -3.60 13.73 -18.90
CA ARG A 101 -3.83 15.01 -19.60
C ARG A 101 -3.85 16.21 -18.66
N VAL A 102 -4.44 16.06 -17.47
CA VAL A 102 -4.46 17.10 -16.44
C VAL A 102 -3.04 17.40 -15.95
N LEU A 103 -2.25 16.35 -15.63
CA LEU A 103 -0.85 16.52 -15.23
C LEU A 103 -0.05 17.21 -16.33
N ALA A 104 -0.14 16.76 -17.58
CA ALA A 104 0.53 17.41 -18.71
C ALA A 104 0.16 18.90 -18.83
N SER A 105 -1.11 19.26 -18.59
CA SER A 105 -1.53 20.66 -18.57
C SER A 105 -0.91 21.46 -17.42
N ALA A 106 -0.82 20.89 -16.23
CA ALA A 106 -0.15 21.51 -15.09
C ALA A 106 1.35 21.73 -15.36
N LEU A 107 2.02 20.75 -15.98
CA LEU A 107 3.43 20.87 -16.38
C LEU A 107 3.64 22.01 -17.37
N ARG A 108 2.78 22.13 -18.40
CA ARG A 108 2.85 23.26 -19.36
C ARG A 108 2.69 24.61 -18.68
N ALA A 109 1.71 24.74 -17.78
CA ALA A 109 1.48 25.97 -17.03
C ALA A 109 2.71 26.35 -16.17
N ALA A 110 3.38 25.36 -15.57
CA ALA A 110 4.57 25.54 -14.75
C ALA A 110 5.89 25.68 -15.57
N ARG A 111 5.82 25.62 -16.91
CA ARG A 111 7.01 25.56 -17.80
C ARG A 111 7.97 24.44 -17.40
N ILE A 112 7.39 23.27 -17.15
CA ILE A 112 8.09 22.01 -16.89
C ILE A 112 7.91 21.14 -18.13
N ASP A 113 8.99 20.48 -18.54
CA ASP A 113 9.01 19.67 -19.75
C ASP A 113 8.42 18.29 -19.53
N ALA A 114 8.68 17.66 -18.38
CA ALA A 114 8.17 16.34 -18.03
C ALA A 114 8.05 16.14 -16.50
N PHE A 115 7.19 15.21 -16.11
CA PHE A 115 7.11 14.65 -14.77
C PHE A 115 7.76 13.26 -14.74
N VAL A 116 8.57 12.98 -13.72
CA VAL A 116 9.26 11.70 -13.54
C VAL A 116 8.94 11.11 -12.17
N ALA A 117 8.53 9.84 -12.15
CA ALA A 117 8.28 9.11 -10.91
C ALA A 117 8.85 7.70 -10.97
N GLU A 118 9.33 7.20 -9.83
CA GLU A 118 9.59 5.78 -9.62
C GLU A 118 8.27 5.03 -9.34
N PRO A 119 8.27 3.69 -9.25
CA PRO A 119 7.15 2.94 -8.67
C PRO A 119 6.79 3.50 -7.29
N SER A 120 5.60 4.10 -7.21
CA SER A 120 5.12 4.92 -6.10
C SER A 120 3.60 5.11 -6.25
N ALA A 121 2.96 5.72 -5.26
CA ALA A 121 1.55 6.05 -5.37
C ALA A 121 1.24 7.02 -6.52
N SER A 122 2.15 7.94 -6.86
CA SER A 122 1.98 8.82 -8.02
C SER A 122 2.00 8.04 -9.34
N SER A 123 2.93 7.10 -9.51
CA SER A 123 2.95 6.30 -10.74
C SER A 123 1.80 5.29 -10.82
N SER A 124 1.34 4.76 -9.67
CA SER A 124 0.06 4.04 -9.61
C SER A 124 -1.14 4.93 -9.94
N TYR A 125 -1.18 6.18 -9.47
CA TYR A 125 -2.27 7.13 -9.73
C TYR A 125 -2.40 7.50 -11.20
N TYR A 126 -1.27 7.75 -11.88
CA TYR A 126 -1.26 8.20 -13.28
C TYR A 126 -1.28 7.04 -14.28
N ALA A 127 -0.70 5.89 -13.95
CA ALA A 127 -0.44 4.84 -14.94
C ALA A 127 -0.72 3.42 -14.44
N ASN A 128 -1.33 3.26 -13.26
CA ASN A 128 -1.65 1.97 -12.67
C ASN A 128 -0.44 1.01 -12.61
N ILE A 129 0.75 1.54 -12.29
CA ILE A 129 1.94 0.71 -12.13
C ILE A 129 1.71 -0.25 -10.94
N PRO A 130 1.80 -1.57 -11.13
CA PRO A 130 1.54 -2.53 -10.08
C PRO A 130 2.72 -2.62 -9.12
N ALA A 131 2.44 -2.96 -7.85
CA ALA A 131 3.44 -3.15 -6.80
C ALA A 131 4.52 -4.21 -7.11
N ALA A 132 4.32 -5.04 -8.14
CA ALA A 132 5.34 -5.97 -8.64
C ALA A 132 6.57 -5.27 -9.23
N PHE A 133 6.45 -3.99 -9.62
CA PHE A 133 7.57 -3.10 -9.87
C PHE A 133 7.98 -2.48 -8.53
N HIS A 134 8.92 -3.13 -7.85
CA HIS A 134 9.48 -2.62 -6.61
C HIS A 134 10.73 -1.79 -6.89
N LEU A 135 11.07 -0.91 -5.95
CA LEU A 135 12.31 -0.15 -6.02
C LEU A 135 13.50 -1.10 -5.94
N SER A 136 14.47 -0.91 -6.85
CA SER A 136 15.75 -1.64 -6.87
C SER A 136 16.89 -0.66 -7.16
N GLU A 137 18.13 -1.13 -7.24
CA GLU A 137 19.26 -0.33 -7.73
C GLU A 137 19.10 0.11 -9.19
N ARG A 138 18.28 -0.59 -9.98
CA ARG A 138 18.01 -0.32 -11.39
C ARG A 138 16.93 0.75 -11.56
N PRO A 139 17.19 1.88 -12.24
CA PRO A 139 16.16 2.86 -12.53
C PRO A 139 15.06 2.29 -13.41
N PHE A 140 13.84 2.30 -12.87
CA PHE A 140 12.59 2.13 -13.60
C PHE A 140 11.77 3.41 -13.38
N LEU A 141 11.61 4.22 -14.41
CA LEU A 141 11.02 5.55 -14.28
C LEU A 141 9.80 5.68 -15.17
N MET A 142 8.68 6.10 -14.61
CA MET A 142 7.55 6.66 -15.33
C MET A 142 7.90 8.07 -15.79
N ILE A 143 7.67 8.38 -17.06
CA ILE A 143 7.84 9.73 -17.61
C ILE A 143 6.54 10.14 -18.30
N LEU A 144 6.02 11.30 -17.90
CA LEU A 144 4.92 11.97 -18.58
C LEU A 144 5.38 13.35 -19.05
N ASP A 145 5.46 13.53 -20.36
CA ASP A 145 5.82 14.80 -20.98
C ASP A 145 4.66 15.81 -20.89
N SER A 146 5.02 17.09 -20.94
CA SER A 146 4.09 18.21 -20.95
C SER A 146 3.19 18.27 -22.18
N ASP A 147 3.45 17.50 -23.25
CA ASP A 147 2.56 17.32 -24.40
C ASP A 147 1.62 16.09 -24.24
N ALA A 148 1.62 15.46 -23.05
CA ALA A 148 0.93 14.23 -22.70
C ALA A 148 1.48 12.96 -23.36
N SER A 149 2.69 13.00 -23.94
CA SER A 149 3.41 11.78 -24.31
C SER A 149 3.84 11.01 -23.06
N PHE A 150 3.72 9.69 -23.11
CA PHE A 150 3.99 8.80 -21.99
C PHE A 150 5.11 7.83 -22.34
N SER A 151 6.08 7.67 -21.44
CA SER A 151 7.13 6.65 -21.58
C SER A 151 7.62 6.08 -20.25
N TYR A 152 8.41 5.01 -20.32
CA TYR A 152 9.07 4.34 -19.22
C TYR A 152 10.56 4.17 -19.52
N LEU A 153 11.44 4.67 -18.67
CA LEU A 153 12.83 4.24 -18.66
C LEU A 153 12.89 2.87 -17.98
N VAL A 154 13.40 1.85 -18.66
CA VAL A 154 13.31 0.45 -18.22
C VAL A 154 14.61 -0.31 -18.52
N PRO A 155 15.10 -1.19 -17.62
CA PRO A 155 16.20 -2.08 -17.97
C PRO A 155 15.84 -2.89 -19.20
N GLN A 156 16.74 -3.00 -20.18
CA GLN A 156 16.43 -3.56 -21.49
C GLN A 156 15.83 -4.97 -21.39
N PHE A 157 16.36 -5.81 -20.48
CA PHE A 157 15.86 -7.17 -20.26
C PHE A 157 14.47 -7.23 -19.61
N GLU A 158 13.98 -6.13 -19.01
CA GLU A 158 12.65 -6.02 -18.41
C GLU A 158 11.61 -5.39 -19.34
N THR A 159 12.00 -4.91 -20.52
CA THR A 159 11.08 -4.25 -21.48
C THR A 159 9.82 -5.08 -21.75
N GLY A 160 9.96 -6.41 -21.82
CA GLY A 160 8.84 -7.32 -22.03
C GLY A 160 7.75 -7.23 -20.95
N ARG A 161 8.10 -6.86 -19.71
CA ARG A 161 7.15 -6.74 -18.59
C ARG A 161 6.16 -5.60 -18.77
N ILE A 162 6.53 -4.52 -19.47
CA ILE A 162 5.64 -3.40 -19.79
C ILE A 162 4.50 -3.87 -20.71
N ASN A 163 4.77 -4.84 -21.58
CA ASN A 163 3.84 -5.32 -22.61
C ASN A 163 2.91 -6.43 -22.10
N VAL A 164 3.11 -6.91 -20.87
CA VAL A 164 2.30 -7.99 -20.31
C VAL A 164 0.92 -7.43 -19.94
N LYS A 165 -0.12 -7.81 -20.69
CA LYS A 165 -1.51 -7.35 -20.50
C LYS A 165 -2.02 -7.52 -19.06
N SER A 166 -1.55 -8.53 -18.33
CA SER A 166 -1.93 -8.76 -16.92
C SER A 166 -1.32 -7.78 -15.93
N GLN A 167 -0.39 -6.92 -16.34
CA GLN A 167 0.13 -5.84 -15.48
C GLN A 167 -0.81 -4.64 -15.45
N HIS A 168 -1.79 -4.55 -16.36
CA HIS A 168 -2.83 -3.51 -16.42
C HIS A 168 -2.32 -2.06 -16.34
N MET A 169 -1.06 -1.81 -16.73
CA MET A 169 -0.49 -0.47 -16.83
C MET A 169 -1.22 0.35 -17.90
N VAL A 170 -1.40 1.65 -17.66
CA VAL A 170 -2.23 2.53 -18.48
C VAL A 170 -1.42 3.70 -19.03
N PHE A 171 -1.45 3.87 -20.35
CA PHE A 171 -0.88 5.01 -21.06
C PHE A 171 -1.59 5.22 -22.41
N ASP A 172 -1.55 6.45 -22.93
CA ASP A 172 -2.08 6.79 -24.25
C ASP A 172 -1.01 6.55 -25.32
N GLY A 173 -1.17 5.54 -26.17
CA GLY A 173 -0.26 5.28 -27.28
C GLY A 173 0.17 3.83 -27.47
N ASP A 174 1.18 3.65 -28.33
CA ASP A 174 1.77 2.37 -28.69
C ASP A 174 2.72 1.89 -27.60
N VAL A 175 2.49 0.67 -27.11
CA VAL A 175 3.24 0.02 -26.03
C VAL A 175 4.73 -0.10 -26.37
N GLU A 176 5.07 -0.38 -27.63
CA GLU A 176 6.48 -0.49 -28.06
C GLU A 176 7.20 0.86 -28.05
N LYS A 177 6.46 1.97 -28.22
CA LYS A 177 7.01 3.34 -28.18
C LYS A 177 7.07 3.91 -26.77
N ALA A 178 6.36 3.29 -25.83
CA ALA A 178 6.37 3.70 -24.44
C ALA A 178 7.68 3.29 -23.74
N ALA A 179 8.41 2.28 -24.20
CA ALA A 179 9.65 1.85 -23.55
C ALA A 179 10.89 2.61 -24.05
N ILE A 180 11.69 3.12 -23.11
CA ILE A 180 13.05 3.62 -23.32
C ILE A 180 14.00 2.61 -22.65
N PRO A 181 14.45 1.58 -23.40
CA PRO A 181 15.32 0.55 -22.85
C PRO A 181 16.73 1.09 -22.60
N TRP A 182 17.34 0.69 -21.49
CA TRP A 182 18.76 0.92 -21.21
C TRP A 182 19.48 -0.41 -20.93
N ALA A 183 20.66 -0.62 -21.53
CA ALA A 183 21.46 -1.82 -21.31
C ALA A 183 22.23 -1.73 -19.97
N GLU A 184 22.52 -2.88 -19.32
CA GLU A 184 23.18 -2.93 -18.00
C GLU A 184 24.54 -2.22 -17.96
N GLU A 185 25.25 -2.18 -19.10
CA GLU A 185 26.53 -1.50 -19.28
C GLU A 185 26.42 0.01 -19.58
N GLU A 186 25.21 0.54 -19.79
CA GLU A 186 24.98 1.96 -20.06
C GLU A 186 24.64 2.78 -18.80
N ASN A 187 24.85 4.09 -18.87
CA ASN A 187 24.27 5.01 -17.89
C ASN A 187 22.77 5.25 -18.23
N PRO A 188 21.82 4.79 -17.39
CA PRO A 188 20.38 4.94 -17.65
C PRO A 188 19.94 6.40 -17.78
N TYR A 189 20.55 7.30 -17.02
CA TYR A 189 20.23 8.72 -17.06
C TYR A 189 20.71 9.35 -18.36
N ALA A 190 21.86 8.92 -18.89
CA ALA A 190 22.36 9.39 -20.19
C ALA A 190 21.45 8.91 -21.34
N VAL A 191 20.94 7.67 -21.25
CA VAL A 191 19.93 7.14 -22.18
C VAL A 191 18.68 8.03 -22.17
N LEU A 192 18.17 8.35 -20.98
CA LEU A 192 17.00 9.23 -20.83
C LEU A 192 17.28 10.65 -21.35
N ALA A 193 18.46 11.21 -21.06
CA ALA A 193 18.84 12.54 -21.52
C ALA A 193 18.98 12.63 -23.05
N ARG A 194 19.40 11.55 -23.74
CA ARG A 194 19.37 11.49 -25.22
C ARG A 194 17.95 11.58 -25.77
N ARG A 195 16.96 11.08 -25.03
CA ARG A 195 15.55 11.09 -25.44
C ARG A 195 14.80 12.38 -25.07
N LEU A 196 15.05 12.95 -23.89
CA LEU A 196 14.39 14.17 -23.41
C LEU A 196 15.12 15.45 -23.87
N GLY A 197 16.45 15.40 -23.90
CA GLY A 197 17.33 16.55 -24.03
C GLY A 197 17.99 16.95 -22.71
N THR A 198 19.25 17.41 -22.76
CA THR A 198 20.12 17.70 -21.61
C THR A 198 19.88 19.05 -20.93
N SER A 199 18.82 19.78 -21.27
CA SER A 199 18.48 21.08 -20.63
C SER A 199 17.00 21.17 -20.27
N LYS A 200 16.33 20.01 -20.19
CA LYS A 200 14.93 19.90 -19.82
C LYS A 200 14.73 20.14 -18.33
N ARG A 201 13.63 20.81 -17.99
CA ARG A 201 13.14 21.00 -16.63
C ARG A 201 12.23 19.83 -16.30
N VAL A 202 12.66 18.96 -15.40
CA VAL A 202 11.92 17.76 -15.01
C VAL A 202 11.43 17.93 -13.59
N MET A 203 10.11 17.88 -13.41
CA MET A 203 9.52 17.77 -12.09
C MET A 203 9.56 16.32 -11.63
N VAL A 204 10.04 16.07 -10.42
CA VAL A 204 10.13 14.71 -9.88
C VAL A 204 9.06 14.48 -8.82
N ASP A 205 8.65 13.23 -8.70
CA ASP A 205 7.83 12.76 -7.59
C ASP A 205 8.47 13.09 -6.23
N GLU A 206 7.64 13.36 -5.21
CA GLU A 206 8.15 13.73 -3.88
C GLU A 206 8.87 12.58 -3.15
N HIS A 207 8.58 11.33 -3.52
CA HIS A 207 9.25 10.14 -2.98
C HIS A 207 10.40 9.63 -3.85
N LEU A 208 10.74 10.35 -4.93
CA LEU A 208 11.84 9.97 -5.80
C LEU A 208 13.15 9.89 -5.01
N ARG A 209 13.86 8.76 -5.09
CA ARG A 209 15.09 8.55 -4.34
C ARG A 209 16.16 9.53 -4.81
N HIS A 210 16.95 10.03 -3.85
CA HIS A 210 18.01 11.02 -4.10
C HIS A 210 19.01 10.57 -5.17
N MET A 211 19.31 9.26 -5.26
CA MET A 211 20.19 8.72 -6.30
C MET A 211 19.67 8.96 -7.73
N ILE A 212 18.34 8.93 -7.92
CA ILE A 212 17.72 9.17 -9.23
C ILE A 212 17.80 10.66 -9.56
N ALA A 213 17.44 11.53 -8.61
CA ALA A 213 17.55 12.98 -8.80
C ALA A 213 18.98 13.39 -9.16
N GLY A 214 19.97 12.94 -8.38
CA GLY A 214 21.38 13.23 -8.66
C GLY A 214 21.87 12.64 -9.98
N GLY A 215 21.38 11.45 -10.36
CA GLY A 215 21.67 10.84 -11.66
C GLY A 215 21.17 11.65 -12.85
N LEU A 216 19.95 12.21 -12.74
CA LEU A 216 19.37 13.11 -13.74
C LEU A 216 20.16 14.43 -13.83
N GLU A 217 20.51 15.03 -12.69
CA GLU A 217 21.30 16.26 -12.65
C GLU A 217 22.70 16.08 -13.26
N ALA A 218 23.34 14.94 -13.01
CA ALA A 218 24.67 14.63 -13.54
C ALA A 218 24.73 14.58 -15.08
N VAL A 219 23.60 14.37 -15.75
CA VAL A 219 23.47 14.37 -17.22
C VAL A 219 22.86 15.68 -17.77
N GLY A 220 22.76 16.72 -16.93
CA GLY A 220 22.32 18.07 -17.30
C GLY A 220 20.83 18.35 -17.14
N ILE A 221 20.02 17.37 -16.72
CA ILE A 221 18.58 17.59 -16.52
C ILE A 221 18.37 18.50 -15.29
N GLN A 222 17.53 19.53 -15.44
CA GLN A 222 17.18 20.43 -14.35
C GLN A 222 16.04 19.83 -13.52
N VAL A 223 16.39 19.13 -12.44
CA VAL A 223 15.41 18.56 -11.52
C VAL A 223 14.68 19.67 -10.75
N LYS A 224 13.37 19.54 -10.63
CA LYS A 224 12.48 20.43 -9.87
C LYS A 224 11.63 19.58 -8.91
N PRO A 225 11.45 20.04 -7.66
CA PRO A 225 10.55 19.34 -6.74
C PRO A 225 9.10 19.40 -7.24
N MET A 226 8.28 18.45 -6.79
CA MET A 226 6.84 18.48 -7.05
C MET A 226 6.23 19.80 -6.55
N SER A 227 5.49 20.49 -7.42
CA SER A 227 4.77 21.70 -7.03
C SER A 227 3.49 21.37 -6.26
N ASP A 228 2.99 22.34 -5.50
CA ASP A 228 1.73 22.18 -4.76
C ASP A 228 0.57 21.92 -5.71
N GLU A 229 0.54 22.55 -6.90
CA GLU A 229 -0.51 22.32 -7.90
C GLU A 229 -0.54 20.88 -8.42
N VAL A 230 0.64 20.27 -8.63
CA VAL A 230 0.73 18.87 -9.07
C VAL A 230 0.40 17.91 -7.93
N ARG A 231 0.82 18.23 -6.70
CA ARG A 231 0.48 17.47 -5.50
C ARG A 231 -1.05 17.44 -5.27
N GLN A 232 -1.71 18.59 -5.45
CA GLN A 232 -3.16 18.74 -5.27
C GLN A 232 -4.00 17.87 -6.21
N LEU A 233 -3.46 17.46 -7.37
CA LEU A 233 -4.15 16.55 -8.30
C LEU A 233 -4.48 15.21 -7.66
N ARG A 234 -3.65 14.74 -6.71
CA ARG A 234 -3.93 13.54 -5.92
C ARG A 234 -4.77 13.85 -4.69
N THR A 235 -4.55 15.00 -4.06
CA THR A 235 -5.21 15.39 -2.82
C THR A 235 -6.73 15.48 -2.96
N VAL A 236 -7.23 16.05 -4.06
CA VAL A 236 -8.68 16.12 -4.36
C VAL A 236 -9.13 14.84 -5.07
N LYS A 237 -9.99 14.07 -4.40
CA LYS A 237 -10.46 12.77 -4.88
C LYS A 237 -11.61 12.92 -5.88
N THR A 238 -11.56 12.14 -6.94
CA THR A 238 -12.68 11.97 -7.88
C THR A 238 -13.80 11.13 -7.24
N GLU A 239 -15.00 11.13 -7.84
CA GLU A 239 -16.13 10.34 -7.34
C GLU A 239 -15.83 8.83 -7.28
N SER A 240 -15.12 8.29 -8.28
CA SER A 240 -14.69 6.89 -8.31
C SER A 240 -13.76 6.57 -7.14
N GLU A 241 -12.82 7.47 -6.82
CA GLU A 241 -11.90 7.30 -5.68
C GLU A 241 -12.63 7.37 -4.34
N ILE A 242 -13.56 8.32 -4.21
CA ILE A 242 -14.41 8.47 -3.03
C ILE A 242 -15.27 7.21 -2.82
N ALA A 243 -15.81 6.62 -3.89
CA ALA A 243 -16.59 5.39 -3.80
C ALA A 243 -15.74 4.22 -3.25
N ILE A 244 -14.50 4.08 -3.73
CA ILE A 244 -13.56 3.05 -3.26
C ILE A 244 -13.22 3.28 -1.79
N LEU A 245 -12.84 4.51 -1.42
CA LEU A 245 -12.51 4.88 -0.04
C LEU A 245 -13.70 4.68 0.90
N LYS A 246 -14.92 5.01 0.48
CA LYS A 246 -16.16 4.72 1.24
C LYS A 246 -16.37 3.23 1.45
N GLY A 247 -16.18 2.42 0.40
CA GLY A 247 -16.33 0.97 0.45
C GLY A 247 -15.38 0.34 1.47
N ILE A 248 -14.07 0.60 1.33
CA ILE A 248 -13.05 -0.01 2.19
C ILE A 248 -13.14 0.49 3.64
N ASN A 249 -13.34 1.79 3.88
CA ASN A 249 -13.48 2.31 5.25
C ASN A 249 -14.80 1.90 5.91
N GLY A 250 -15.87 1.76 5.13
CA GLY A 250 -17.14 1.19 5.59
C GLY A 250 -16.96 -0.27 6.03
N PHE A 251 -16.24 -1.07 5.23
CA PHE A 251 -15.92 -2.46 5.56
C PHE A 251 -15.02 -2.55 6.80
N THR A 252 -13.98 -1.73 6.90
CA THR A 252 -13.06 -1.70 8.04
C THR A 252 -13.77 -1.35 9.35
N ARG A 253 -14.76 -0.43 9.34
CA ARG A 253 -15.63 -0.21 10.51
C ARG A 253 -16.39 -1.47 10.91
N GLN A 254 -16.99 -2.18 9.94
CA GLN A 254 -17.73 -3.42 10.22
C GLN A 254 -16.82 -4.54 10.73
N LEU A 255 -15.57 -4.56 10.27
CA LEU A 255 -14.55 -5.43 10.82
C LEU A 255 -14.31 -5.15 12.30
N VAL A 256 -14.04 -3.90 12.69
CA VAL A 256 -13.85 -3.55 14.11
C VAL A 256 -15.06 -3.95 14.96
N ARG A 257 -16.28 -3.69 14.49
CA ARG A 257 -17.52 -4.10 15.17
C ARG A 257 -17.63 -5.63 15.32
N SER A 258 -17.25 -6.36 14.29
CA SER A 258 -17.27 -7.83 14.31
C SER A 258 -16.21 -8.40 15.26
N LEU A 259 -15.03 -7.80 15.33
CA LEU A 259 -13.99 -8.15 16.29
C LEU A 259 -14.45 -7.87 17.73
N GLN A 260 -15.01 -6.67 17.97
CA GLN A 260 -15.54 -6.27 19.28
C GLN A 260 -16.52 -7.30 19.84
N GLY A 261 -17.47 -7.79 19.03
CA GLY A 261 -18.45 -8.80 19.45
C GLY A 261 -17.86 -10.14 19.90
N CYS A 262 -16.58 -10.36 19.65
CA CYS A 262 -15.86 -11.59 19.94
C CYS A 262 -14.71 -11.40 20.95
N LEU A 263 -14.44 -10.18 21.40
CA LEU A 263 -13.41 -9.91 22.40
C LEU A 263 -13.79 -10.52 23.76
N HIS A 264 -12.83 -11.12 24.43
CA HIS A 264 -12.97 -11.59 25.80
C HIS A 264 -11.62 -11.52 26.54
N VAL A 265 -11.69 -11.47 27.88
CA VAL A 265 -10.52 -11.52 28.76
C VAL A 265 -9.68 -12.76 28.45
N GLY A 266 -8.35 -12.61 28.50
CA GLY A 266 -7.39 -13.68 28.24
C GLY A 266 -6.86 -13.75 26.80
N LEU A 267 -7.43 -13.00 25.86
CA LEU A 267 -6.85 -12.81 24.53
C LEU A 267 -5.53 -12.03 24.64
N THR A 268 -4.56 -12.33 23.78
CA THR A 268 -3.37 -11.47 23.64
C THR A 268 -3.59 -10.37 22.60
N GLN A 269 -2.74 -9.35 22.59
CA GLN A 269 -2.76 -8.33 21.54
C GLN A 269 -2.57 -8.94 20.15
N GLU A 270 -1.74 -9.97 20.03
CA GLU A 270 -1.54 -10.72 18.78
C GLU A 270 -2.79 -11.48 18.37
N ASP A 271 -3.54 -12.06 19.31
CA ASP A 271 -4.81 -12.71 19.00
C ASP A 271 -5.79 -11.76 18.29
N VAL A 272 -5.74 -10.46 18.62
CA VAL A 272 -6.63 -9.40 18.07
C VAL A 272 -6.01 -8.66 16.87
N GLY A 273 -4.69 -8.47 16.84
CA GLY A 273 -3.97 -7.73 15.79
C GLY A 273 -3.47 -8.59 14.63
N GLU A 274 -3.31 -9.91 14.83
CA GLU A 274 -2.94 -10.86 13.78
C GLU A 274 -4.09 -11.66 13.11
N PRO A 275 -5.41 -11.42 13.33
CA PRO A 275 -6.44 -12.15 12.59
C PRO A 275 -6.21 -12.11 11.09
N CYS A 276 -5.97 -13.29 10.51
CA CYS A 276 -5.82 -13.54 9.09
C CYS A 276 -7.18 -13.48 8.38
N LEU A 277 -7.87 -12.35 8.46
CA LEU A 277 -8.90 -12.04 7.44
C LEU A 277 -8.29 -11.83 6.05
N ARG A 278 -6.96 -11.76 6.00
CA ARG A 278 -6.13 -11.97 4.81
C ARG A 278 -6.59 -13.25 4.09
N GLY A 279 -7.24 -13.08 2.95
CA GLY A 279 -7.74 -14.19 2.10
C GLY A 279 -9.23 -14.50 2.18
N ARG A 280 -10.00 -13.88 3.09
CA ARG A 280 -11.48 -13.98 3.08
C ARG A 280 -12.19 -12.82 2.38
N ALA A 281 -11.60 -11.63 2.43
CA ALA A 281 -12.13 -10.42 1.79
C ALA A 281 -11.08 -9.31 1.57
N LEU A 282 -9.97 -9.33 2.32
CA LEU A 282 -8.92 -8.31 2.27
C LEU A 282 -7.65 -8.94 1.71
N GLU A 283 -7.29 -8.65 0.47
CA GLU A 283 -6.15 -9.31 -0.21
C GLU A 283 -4.83 -8.54 -0.08
N ARG A 284 -4.85 -7.20 -0.03
CA ARG A 284 -3.64 -6.37 -0.07
C ARG A 284 -3.62 -5.31 1.03
N GLY A 285 -2.43 -5.02 1.54
CA GLY A 285 -2.19 -3.92 2.48
C GLY A 285 -2.86 -4.05 3.85
N PHE A 286 -3.37 -5.23 4.25
CA PHE A 286 -3.95 -5.42 5.58
C PHE A 286 -2.89 -5.27 6.67
N TRP A 287 -3.17 -4.47 7.68
CA TRP A 287 -2.40 -4.34 8.90
C TRP A 287 -3.34 -4.02 10.06
N ALA A 288 -2.98 -4.42 11.28
CA ALA A 288 -3.71 -4.06 12.47
C ALA A 288 -2.76 -3.96 13.66
N ILE A 289 -3.10 -3.07 14.58
CA ILE A 289 -2.46 -2.87 15.87
C ILE A 289 -3.56 -3.00 16.92
N ALA A 290 -3.35 -3.86 17.91
CA ALA A 290 -4.22 -3.96 19.08
C ALA A 290 -3.39 -3.63 20.34
N LEU A 291 -3.89 -2.71 21.17
CA LEU A 291 -3.23 -2.27 22.40
C LEU A 291 -4.22 -2.32 23.56
N PHE A 292 -3.83 -2.96 24.65
CA PHE A 292 -4.69 -3.12 25.82
C PHE A 292 -4.23 -2.23 26.98
N GLY A 293 -5.19 -1.56 27.62
CA GLY A 293 -4.97 -0.81 28.86
C GLY A 293 -3.73 0.11 28.78
N PRO A 294 -2.73 -0.04 29.67
CA PRO A 294 -1.54 0.81 29.69
C PRO A 294 -0.67 0.77 28.43
N TRP A 295 -0.77 -0.29 27.62
CA TRP A 295 -0.01 -0.41 26.37
C TRP A 295 -0.54 0.51 25.28
N ALA A 296 -1.79 0.96 25.39
CA ALA A 296 -2.35 1.96 24.49
C ALA A 296 -1.67 3.33 24.63
N ALA A 297 -0.91 3.59 25.71
CA ALA A 297 -0.10 4.81 25.87
C ALA A 297 1.05 4.92 24.86
N TYR A 298 1.36 3.84 24.14
CA TYR A 298 2.37 3.82 23.07
C TYR A 298 1.65 3.70 21.73
N PRO A 299 1.40 4.81 20.98
CA PRO A 299 0.49 4.83 19.83
C PRO A 299 0.86 3.88 18.68
N HIS A 300 2.13 3.45 18.60
CA HIS A 300 2.64 2.48 17.63
C HIS A 300 2.97 1.10 18.26
N GLY A 301 2.53 0.88 19.49
CA GLY A 301 2.84 -0.33 20.26
C GLY A 301 4.30 -0.42 20.72
N GLY A 302 4.74 -1.66 21.00
CA GLY A 302 6.11 -1.93 21.46
C GLY A 302 6.25 -3.12 22.42
N LYS A 303 5.14 -3.72 22.85
CA LYS A 303 5.14 -4.94 23.66
C LYS A 303 4.38 -6.06 22.97
N SER A 304 4.98 -7.24 22.94
CA SER A 304 4.32 -8.49 22.59
C SER A 304 3.80 -9.25 23.81
N GLY A 305 2.75 -10.05 23.62
CA GLY A 305 2.20 -10.95 24.63
C GLY A 305 1.43 -10.27 25.76
N ALA A 306 1.03 -9.01 25.60
CA ALA A 306 0.11 -8.38 26.55
C ALA A 306 -1.27 -9.06 26.46
N VAL A 307 -1.82 -9.43 27.62
CA VAL A 307 -3.08 -10.13 27.76
C VAL A 307 -4.17 -9.13 28.14
N LEU A 308 -5.35 -9.27 27.55
CA LEU A 308 -6.51 -8.46 27.88
C LEU A 308 -7.05 -8.85 29.26
N HIS A 309 -7.10 -7.88 30.17
CA HIS A 309 -7.65 -8.04 31.51
C HIS A 309 -9.05 -7.42 31.63
N GLU A 310 -9.71 -7.70 32.75
CA GLU A 310 -10.95 -6.99 33.10
C GLU A 310 -10.68 -5.50 33.28
N ASN A 311 -11.69 -4.69 32.96
CA ASN A 311 -11.66 -3.25 33.14
C ASN A 311 -10.61 -2.48 32.33
N GLU A 312 -10.21 -3.02 31.18
CA GLU A 312 -9.29 -2.38 30.23
C GLU A 312 -10.00 -2.01 28.92
N PHE A 313 -9.61 -0.87 28.36
CA PHE A 313 -9.90 -0.58 26.97
C PHE A 313 -9.06 -1.44 26.03
N VAL A 314 -9.62 -1.71 24.85
CA VAL A 314 -8.92 -2.25 23.69
C VAL A 314 -8.88 -1.17 22.61
N LEU A 315 -7.69 -0.67 22.31
CA LEU A 315 -7.45 0.19 21.15
C LEU A 315 -7.12 -0.71 19.96
N ILE A 316 -7.95 -0.68 18.92
CA ILE A 316 -7.70 -1.34 17.62
C ILE A 316 -7.52 -0.25 16.58
N ASP A 317 -6.36 -0.24 15.94
CA ASP A 317 -6.06 0.57 14.77
C ASP A 317 -5.81 -0.36 13.59
N ILE A 318 -6.58 -0.21 12.51
CA ILE A 318 -6.68 -1.22 11.46
C ILE A 318 -6.93 -0.61 10.09
N GLY A 319 -6.23 -1.17 9.10
CA GLY A 319 -6.30 -0.71 7.72
C GLY A 319 -6.15 -1.83 6.71
N SER A 320 -6.60 -1.57 5.50
CA SER A 320 -6.42 -2.43 4.32
C SER A 320 -6.57 -1.59 3.05
N GLN A 321 -6.53 -2.23 1.88
CA GLN A 321 -6.64 -1.54 0.60
C GLN A 321 -7.68 -2.18 -0.32
N LEU A 322 -8.42 -1.33 -1.04
CA LEU A 322 -9.27 -1.71 -2.16
C LEU A 322 -8.79 -0.96 -3.41
N HIS A 323 -8.42 -1.68 -4.47
CA HIS A 323 -7.85 -1.10 -5.70
C HIS A 323 -6.66 -0.14 -5.45
N GLY A 324 -5.90 -0.40 -4.38
CA GLY A 324 -4.77 0.42 -3.93
C GLY A 324 -5.12 1.56 -2.96
N TYR A 325 -6.40 1.91 -2.81
CA TYR A 325 -6.85 2.97 -1.89
C TYR A 325 -7.03 2.43 -0.47
N GLY A 326 -6.51 3.15 0.52
CA GLY A 326 -6.44 2.71 1.92
C GLY A 326 -7.72 2.93 2.73
N SER A 327 -7.89 2.09 3.75
CA SER A 327 -8.66 2.43 4.95
C SER A 327 -7.73 2.63 6.14
N ASP A 328 -8.17 3.48 7.06
CA ASP A 328 -7.46 3.78 8.30
C ASP A 328 -8.48 4.12 9.38
N VAL A 329 -8.68 3.22 10.35
CA VAL A 329 -9.75 3.32 11.34
C VAL A 329 -9.26 2.83 12.70
N THR A 330 -9.01 3.78 13.59
CA THR A 330 -8.83 3.51 15.02
C THR A 330 -10.13 3.55 15.81
N ARG A 331 -10.31 2.58 16.72
CA ARG A 331 -11.32 2.57 17.78
C ARG A 331 -10.70 2.20 19.11
N THR A 332 -11.08 2.92 20.16
CA THR A 332 -10.87 2.49 21.54
C THR A 332 -12.20 2.00 22.10
N ILE A 333 -12.29 0.70 22.36
CA ILE A 333 -13.55 -0.03 22.61
C ILE A 333 -13.45 -0.91 23.86
N LEU A 334 -14.61 -1.40 24.29
CA LEU A 334 -14.73 -2.40 25.34
C LEU A 334 -15.25 -3.73 24.78
N PRO A 335 -14.81 -4.86 25.36
CA PRO A 335 -15.45 -6.16 25.13
C PRO A 335 -16.95 -6.13 25.46
N PRO A 336 -17.76 -7.07 24.96
CA PRO A 336 -19.18 -7.15 25.29
C PRO A 336 -19.39 -7.26 26.80
N GLY A 337 -20.12 -6.32 27.39
CA GLY A 337 -20.35 -6.25 28.84
C GLY A 337 -19.16 -5.76 29.67
N GLY A 338 -18.03 -5.40 29.04
CA GLY A 338 -16.90 -4.77 29.72
C GLY A 338 -17.24 -3.36 30.20
N VAL A 339 -16.60 -2.94 31.28
CA VAL A 339 -16.72 -1.60 31.88
C VAL A 339 -15.32 -1.05 32.16
N VAL A 340 -15.18 0.24 32.40
CA VAL A 340 -13.95 0.87 32.92
C VAL A 340 -14.34 1.84 34.04
N SER A 341 -13.36 2.40 34.74
CA SER A 341 -13.63 3.47 35.70
C SER A 341 -14.26 4.70 35.04
N ASP A 342 -15.03 5.47 35.81
CA ASP A 342 -15.60 6.75 35.36
C ASP A 342 -14.53 7.71 34.83
N GLU A 343 -13.33 7.66 35.44
CA GLU A 343 -12.18 8.44 35.04
C GLU A 343 -11.69 8.08 33.63
N LEU A 344 -11.53 6.78 33.32
CA LEU A 344 -11.16 6.33 31.97
C LEU A 344 -12.26 6.62 30.94
N MET A 345 -13.53 6.50 31.35
CA MET A 345 -14.65 6.89 30.51
C MET A 345 -14.62 8.39 30.17
N GLU A 346 -14.26 9.26 31.12
CA GLU A 346 -14.14 10.70 30.88
C GLU A 346 -12.98 11.04 29.93
N ILE A 347 -11.86 10.28 29.97
CA ILE A 347 -10.80 10.38 28.96
C ILE A 347 -11.37 10.06 27.57
N TRP A 348 -12.13 8.96 27.45
CA TRP A 348 -12.74 8.59 26.18
C TRP A 348 -13.70 9.66 25.65
N GLN A 349 -14.54 10.22 26.52
CA GLN A 349 -15.43 11.32 26.15
C GLN A 349 -14.65 12.59 25.77
N THR A 350 -13.50 12.84 26.40
CA THR A 350 -12.61 13.95 26.03
C THR A 350 -12.09 13.78 24.60
N VAL A 351 -11.55 12.62 24.25
CA VAL A 351 -11.10 12.33 22.87
C VAL A 351 -12.25 12.44 21.86
N ARG A 352 -13.46 12.01 22.21
CA ARG A 352 -14.64 12.21 21.36
C ARG A 352 -14.98 13.69 21.15
N ARG A 353 -14.81 14.54 22.16
CA ARG A 353 -14.96 16.00 22.05
C ARG A 353 -13.86 16.61 21.18
N GLU A 354 -12.61 16.17 21.33
CA GLU A 354 -11.48 16.57 20.47
C GLU A 354 -11.78 16.25 18.99
N GLN A 355 -12.24 15.02 18.72
CA GLN A 355 -12.57 14.56 17.37
C GLN A 355 -13.72 15.38 16.78
N THR A 356 -14.71 15.73 17.61
CA THR A 356 -15.85 16.57 17.19
C THR A 356 -15.41 18.00 16.85
N ALA A 357 -14.58 18.62 17.68
CA ALA A 357 -14.08 19.97 17.44
C ALA A 357 -13.22 20.03 16.16
N GLY A 358 -12.36 19.02 15.92
CA GLY A 358 -11.63 18.87 14.67
C GLY A 358 -12.55 18.67 13.46
N PHE A 359 -13.53 17.77 13.58
CA PHE A 359 -14.51 17.45 12.53
C PHE A 359 -15.29 18.69 12.07
N GLU A 360 -15.73 19.53 13.00
CA GLU A 360 -16.45 20.77 12.68
C GLU A 360 -15.63 21.73 11.82
N LYS A 361 -14.30 21.65 11.85
CA LYS A 361 -13.40 22.45 11.02
C LYS A 361 -13.07 21.83 9.67
N MET A 362 -13.51 20.60 9.38
CA MET A 362 -13.24 19.92 8.11
C MET A 362 -14.22 20.37 7.02
N ARG A 363 -14.11 21.63 6.61
CA ARG A 363 -14.94 22.27 5.57
C ARG A 363 -14.08 23.13 4.65
N PRO A 364 -14.55 23.47 3.44
CA PRO A 364 -13.76 24.26 2.50
C PRO A 364 -13.30 25.59 3.09
N ASN A 365 -12.09 26.01 2.72
CA ASN A 365 -11.41 27.23 3.16
C ASN A 365 -10.94 27.27 4.62
N GLU A 366 -11.35 26.35 5.49
CA GLU A 366 -10.66 26.17 6.78
C GLU A 366 -9.23 25.66 6.53
N THR A 367 -8.30 26.02 7.41
CA THR A 367 -6.90 25.58 7.30
C THR A 367 -6.68 24.26 8.02
N CYS A 368 -5.71 23.46 7.55
CA CYS A 368 -5.26 22.26 8.25
C CYS A 368 -4.90 22.56 9.72
N ARG A 369 -4.20 23.67 9.95
CA ARG A 369 -3.87 24.20 11.28
C ARG A 369 -5.11 24.51 12.12
N SER A 370 -6.15 25.11 11.55
CA SER A 370 -7.36 25.46 12.33
C SER A 370 -8.15 24.24 12.78
N ALA A 371 -8.12 23.14 12.01
CA ALA A 371 -8.71 21.88 12.44
C ALA A 371 -7.94 21.26 13.62
N ASP A 372 -6.61 21.16 13.50
CA ASP A 372 -5.73 20.69 14.58
C ASP A 372 -5.81 21.57 15.84
N ALA A 373 -5.88 22.89 15.68
CA ALA A 373 -6.04 23.80 16.81
C ALA A 373 -7.37 23.60 17.54
N ALA A 374 -8.46 23.34 16.81
CA ALA A 374 -9.77 23.11 17.40
C ALA A 374 -9.81 21.79 18.19
N SER A 375 -9.23 20.71 17.66
CA SER A 375 -9.18 19.43 18.38
C SER A 375 -8.37 19.49 19.67
N ARG A 376 -7.40 20.40 19.78
CA ARG A 376 -6.57 20.57 20.99
C ARG A 376 -7.24 21.34 22.13
N VAL A 377 -8.42 21.95 21.92
CA VAL A 377 -9.09 22.73 22.97
C VAL A 377 -9.62 21.83 24.10
N PRO A 378 -10.41 20.77 23.84
CA PRO A 378 -11.00 19.96 24.91
C PRO A 378 -9.96 19.27 25.79
N VAL A 379 -8.87 18.75 25.20
CA VAL A 379 -7.79 18.10 25.95
C VAL A 379 -7.09 19.06 26.91
N LYS A 380 -6.93 20.32 26.50
CA LYS A 380 -6.25 21.35 27.28
C LYS A 380 -7.12 21.78 28.46
N GLU A 381 -8.42 21.93 28.25
CA GLU A 381 -9.39 22.24 29.31
C GLU A 381 -9.46 21.15 30.37
N GLN A 382 -9.24 19.89 29.98
CA GLN A 382 -9.19 18.74 30.89
C GLN A 382 -7.80 18.53 31.55
N GLY A 383 -6.82 19.39 31.26
CA GLY A 383 -5.48 19.30 31.85
C GLY A 383 -4.55 18.26 31.21
N TYR A 384 -4.97 17.60 30.13
CA TYR A 384 -4.17 16.57 29.45
C TYR A 384 -3.42 17.09 28.21
N GLY A 385 -3.37 18.40 27.98
CA GLY A 385 -2.76 19.00 26.78
C GLY A 385 -1.38 18.45 26.37
N PRO A 386 -0.42 18.25 27.30
CA PRO A 386 0.89 17.66 26.98
C PRO A 386 0.85 16.22 26.45
N TYR A 387 -0.27 15.51 26.63
CA TYR A 387 -0.46 14.09 26.27
C TYR A 387 -1.18 13.90 24.93
N TYR A 388 -1.59 14.97 24.26
CA TYR A 388 -1.96 14.96 22.84
C TYR A 388 -0.71 15.23 21.99
N THR A 389 0.04 14.16 21.72
CA THR A 389 1.45 14.19 21.30
C THR A 389 1.69 14.23 19.80
N HIS A 390 0.66 14.05 18.96
CA HIS A 390 0.79 14.05 17.50
C HIS A 390 -0.20 15.00 16.82
N ARG A 391 -0.15 15.05 15.48
CA ARG A 391 -1.06 15.82 14.60
C ARG A 391 -2.51 15.31 14.73
N LEU A 392 -3.50 16.11 14.33
CA LEU A 392 -4.90 15.67 14.24
C LEU A 392 -5.16 14.61 13.17
N GLY A 393 -4.40 14.63 12.08
CA GLY A 393 -4.60 13.67 11.00
C GLY A 393 -3.75 13.95 9.77
N HIS A 394 -3.97 13.16 8.73
CA HIS A 394 -3.28 13.21 7.45
C HIS A 394 -4.25 12.94 6.30
N GLY A 395 -3.84 13.22 5.07
CA GLY A 395 -4.59 12.83 3.88
C GLY A 395 -4.60 11.30 3.75
N LEU A 396 -5.67 10.78 3.15
CA LEU A 396 -5.84 9.35 2.88
C LEU A 396 -6.20 9.14 1.40
N GLY A 397 -5.52 8.20 0.75
CA GLY A 397 -5.74 7.88 -0.66
C GLY A 397 -5.05 6.59 -1.05
N LEU A 398 -4.17 6.66 -2.05
CA LEU A 398 -3.33 5.52 -2.45
C LEU A 398 -2.22 5.25 -1.42
N GLU A 399 -1.87 6.27 -0.64
CA GLU A 399 -1.03 6.13 0.54
C GLU A 399 -1.89 6.27 1.79
N VAL A 400 -1.52 5.53 2.84
CA VAL A 400 -2.15 5.68 4.15
C VAL A 400 -1.92 7.09 4.67
N HIS A 401 -0.69 7.60 4.52
CA HIS A 401 -0.32 8.98 4.83
C HIS A 401 0.02 9.75 3.55
N GLU A 402 -0.86 10.65 3.12
CA GLU A 402 -0.60 11.61 2.03
C GLU A 402 -1.03 13.03 2.42
N HIS A 403 -0.86 13.99 1.51
CA HIS A 403 -1.29 15.37 1.73
C HIS A 403 -2.83 15.52 1.70
N PRO A 404 -3.39 16.43 2.52
CA PRO A 404 -2.70 17.37 3.41
C PRO A 404 -2.56 16.84 4.85
N TYR A 405 -1.60 17.38 5.60
CA TYR A 405 -1.43 17.03 7.02
C TYR A 405 -2.12 18.03 7.95
N LEU A 406 -3.01 17.55 8.83
CA LEU A 406 -3.71 18.37 9.82
C LEU A 406 -2.84 18.60 11.06
N ASN A 407 -1.91 19.55 10.97
CA ASN A 407 -1.02 19.90 12.07
C ASN A 407 -0.93 21.42 12.26
N GLY A 408 -0.47 21.83 13.44
CA GLY A 408 -0.37 23.24 13.84
C GLY A 408 0.53 24.14 12.97
N ALA A 409 1.36 23.58 12.09
CA ALA A 409 2.23 24.31 11.17
C ALA A 409 1.66 24.43 9.75
N ASN A 410 0.64 23.64 9.40
CA ASN A 410 0.14 23.59 8.03
C ASN A 410 -0.96 24.64 7.77
N HIS A 411 -0.63 25.65 6.96
CA HIS A 411 -1.54 26.73 6.58
C HIS A 411 -2.35 26.46 5.31
N GLU A 412 -2.18 25.29 4.68
CA GLU A 412 -2.97 24.87 3.53
C GLU A 412 -4.47 24.87 3.86
N ARG A 413 -5.29 25.27 2.88
CA ARG A 413 -6.75 25.30 3.00
C ARG A 413 -7.33 23.99 2.49
N LEU A 414 -8.29 23.46 3.23
CA LEU A 414 -9.07 22.31 2.79
C LEU A 414 -9.95 22.70 1.60
N ALA A 415 -9.97 21.83 0.59
CA ALA A 415 -10.85 21.92 -0.57
C ALA A 415 -11.89 20.80 -0.54
N ALA A 416 -13.01 20.99 -1.22
CA ALA A 416 -13.97 19.91 -1.43
C ALA A 416 -13.31 18.76 -2.22
N GLY A 417 -13.65 17.52 -1.87
CA GLY A 417 -13.05 16.30 -2.43
C GLY A 417 -11.79 15.84 -1.70
N VAL A 418 -11.24 16.62 -0.76
CA VAL A 418 -10.13 16.16 0.09
C VAL A 418 -10.62 15.13 1.11
N VAL A 419 -9.84 14.07 1.32
CA VAL A 419 -10.07 13.08 2.37
C VAL A 419 -8.92 13.13 3.36
N VAL A 420 -9.23 13.32 4.64
CA VAL A 420 -8.27 13.38 5.76
C VAL A 420 -8.74 12.51 6.94
N THR A 421 -7.82 11.91 7.69
CA THR A 421 -8.13 11.27 8.97
C THR A 421 -8.42 12.33 10.04
N ASN A 422 -9.24 11.95 11.02
CA ASN A 422 -9.56 12.73 12.20
C ASN A 422 -9.34 11.86 13.43
N GLU A 423 -8.11 11.87 13.93
CA GLU A 423 -7.55 10.86 14.83
C GLU A 423 -6.95 11.45 16.13
N PRO A 424 -7.63 12.35 16.86
CA PRO A 424 -7.06 12.85 18.11
C PRO A 424 -6.93 11.71 19.13
N GLY A 425 -5.97 11.86 20.04
CA GLY A 425 -5.75 10.88 21.09
C GLY A 425 -4.94 11.41 22.27
N ILE A 426 -5.19 10.81 23.43
CA ILE A 426 -4.51 11.08 24.69
C ILE A 426 -3.66 9.86 25.05
N TYR A 427 -2.38 10.07 25.33
CA TYR A 427 -1.42 9.00 25.67
C TYR A 427 -0.66 9.34 26.94
N VAL A 428 -0.92 8.59 28.01
CA VAL A 428 -0.28 8.77 29.31
C VAL A 428 0.42 7.48 29.69
N THR A 429 1.76 7.50 29.71
CA THR A 429 2.53 6.32 30.12
C THR A 429 2.33 6.03 31.61
N THR A 430 2.63 4.82 32.08
CA THR A 430 2.53 4.48 33.51
C THR A 430 3.41 5.37 34.39
N GLU A 431 4.54 5.86 33.89
CA GLU A 431 5.38 6.82 34.62
C GLU A 431 4.66 8.16 34.78
N GLN A 432 4.14 8.72 33.68
CA GLN A 432 3.39 9.97 33.68
C GLN A 432 2.08 9.86 34.50
N ALA A 433 1.42 8.71 34.46
CA ALA A 433 0.22 8.46 35.23
C ALA A 433 0.47 8.60 36.74
N ARG A 434 1.62 8.16 37.24
CA ARG A 434 2.00 8.29 38.65
C ARG A 434 2.16 9.76 39.07
N GLU A 435 2.70 10.60 38.17
CA GLU A 435 2.81 12.05 38.40
C GLU A 435 1.42 12.72 38.48
N LEU A 436 0.43 12.14 37.79
CA LEU A 436 -0.98 12.56 37.83
C LEU A 436 -1.78 11.91 38.97
N GLY A 437 -1.13 11.16 39.87
CA GLY A 437 -1.80 10.48 40.99
C GLY A 437 -2.58 9.23 40.61
N LYS A 438 -2.33 8.64 39.44
CA LYS A 438 -2.98 7.43 38.93
C LYS A 438 -2.05 6.22 39.07
N SER A 439 -2.65 5.02 39.14
CA SER A 439 -1.89 3.77 39.30
C SER A 439 -1.24 3.29 38.01
N GLU A 440 -1.91 3.47 36.87
CA GLU A 440 -1.50 2.92 35.58
C GLU A 440 -1.69 3.91 34.43
N GLY A 441 -0.89 3.73 33.38
CA GLY A 441 -1.02 4.47 32.13
C GLY A 441 -2.27 4.08 31.34
N PHE A 442 -2.58 4.89 30.33
CA PHE A 442 -3.71 4.66 29.43
C PHE A 442 -3.47 5.35 28.09
N GLY A 443 -4.17 4.87 27.07
CA GLY A 443 -4.24 5.54 25.78
C GLY A 443 -5.64 5.42 25.18
N VAL A 444 -6.12 6.50 24.58
CA VAL A 444 -7.38 6.54 23.86
C VAL A 444 -7.17 7.29 22.55
N ARG A 445 -7.55 6.67 21.43
CA ARG A 445 -7.62 7.29 20.10
C ARG A 445 -8.93 6.92 19.42
N LEU A 446 -9.52 7.88 18.72
CA LEU A 446 -10.70 7.68 17.87
C LEU A 446 -10.39 8.25 16.50
N GLU A 447 -10.56 7.46 15.45
CA GLU A 447 -10.20 7.88 14.10
C GLU A 447 -11.27 7.54 13.08
N ASP A 448 -11.61 8.53 12.27
CA ASP A 448 -12.46 8.33 11.11
C ASP A 448 -11.89 9.12 9.92
N PRO A 449 -11.81 8.53 8.72
CA PRO A 449 -11.53 9.29 7.51
C PRO A 449 -12.73 10.14 7.13
N ILE A 450 -12.49 11.42 6.93
CA ILE A 450 -13.48 12.45 6.66
C ILE A 450 -13.28 12.98 5.24
N LEU A 451 -14.33 12.90 4.42
CA LEU A 451 -14.43 13.61 3.16
C LEU A 451 -14.88 15.05 3.43
N VAL A 452 -14.09 16.02 2.99
CA VAL A 452 -14.49 17.42 2.94
C VAL A 452 -15.41 17.61 1.73
N THR A 453 -16.64 18.02 1.98
CA THR A 453 -17.63 18.38 0.94
C THR A 453 -17.87 19.89 0.95
N GLU A 454 -18.62 20.40 -0.02
CA GLU A 454 -19.07 21.81 -0.04
C GLU A 454 -19.85 22.22 1.23
N HIS A 455 -20.43 21.26 1.94
CA HIS A 455 -21.25 21.50 3.13
C HIS A 455 -20.56 21.11 4.45
N GLY A 456 -19.29 20.70 4.40
CA GLY A 456 -18.51 20.24 5.55
C GLY A 456 -18.10 18.77 5.48
N GLY A 457 -17.65 18.24 6.62
CA GLY A 457 -17.08 16.90 6.71
C GLY A 457 -18.14 15.81 6.66
N VAL A 458 -17.84 14.70 5.98
CA VAL A 458 -18.65 13.48 5.95
C VAL A 458 -17.76 12.28 6.28
N PRO A 459 -18.03 11.51 7.35
CA PRO A 459 -17.26 10.30 7.65
C PRO A 459 -17.43 9.24 6.56
N LEU A 460 -16.31 8.73 6.04
CA LEU A 460 -16.31 7.62 5.08
C LEU A 460 -16.67 6.29 5.73
N THR A 461 -16.51 6.21 7.05
CA THR A 461 -17.04 5.17 7.92
C THR A 461 -18.57 5.31 8.12
N GLY A 462 -19.27 6.24 7.46
CA GLY A 462 -20.72 6.44 7.60
C GLY A 462 -21.13 7.16 8.90
N ARG A 463 -20.59 6.75 10.05
CA ARG A 463 -20.71 7.47 11.33
C ARG A 463 -19.45 7.26 12.18
N ARG A 464 -19.17 8.25 13.04
CA ARG A 464 -18.10 8.20 14.05
C ARG A 464 -18.55 7.33 15.24
N ALA A 465 -17.60 6.92 16.08
CA ALA A 465 -17.91 6.15 17.30
C ALA A 465 -18.85 6.93 18.24
N GLU A 466 -19.87 6.25 18.76
CA GLU A 466 -20.85 6.85 19.69
C GLU A 466 -20.50 6.54 21.15
N SER A 467 -19.94 5.36 21.41
CA SER A 467 -19.44 4.94 22.72
C SER A 467 -18.37 3.85 22.56
N PRO A 468 -17.63 3.46 23.63
CA PRO A 468 -16.76 2.28 23.59
C PRO A 468 -17.48 0.96 23.28
N TRP A 469 -18.82 0.93 23.40
CA TRP A 469 -19.65 -0.21 23.05
C TRP A 469 -20.27 -0.11 21.65
N ASP A 470 -20.24 1.07 21.02
CA ASP A 470 -20.78 1.30 19.68
C ASP A 470 -19.73 1.97 18.77
N PRO A 471 -18.74 1.20 18.28
CA PRO A 471 -17.68 1.67 17.39
C PRO A 471 -18.16 1.97 15.96
#